data_AF-A0A7G3FN19-F1
#
_entry.id   AF-A0A7G3FN19-F1
#
_cell.length_a   1.000
_cell.length_b   1.000
_cell.length_c   1.000
_cell.angle_alpha   90.00
_cell.angle_beta   90.00
_cell.angle_gamma   90.00
#
_symmetry.space_group_name_H-M   'P 1'
#
loop_
_entity.id
_entity.type
_entity.pdbx_description
1 polymer ?
#
loop_
_entity_poly.entity_id
_entity_poly.type
_entity_poly.pdbx_seq_one_letter_code
_entity_poly.pdbx_strand_id
1 'polypeptide(L)'
;MFDSKEYPKSLSEDLFETWLEAGRESKMSYEYMLVVWDDLEADYHPEYVEDRSQIAKYPLWGEAGGHSSIIAVYDLFSEARIYIAN
;
A
#
# COMPACT_ATOMS: atom_id res chain seq x y z
N MET A 1 1.07 4.54 12.25
CA MET A 1 1.98 4.52 11.08
C MET A 1 1.90 5.84 10.29
N PHE A 2 2.93 6.16 9.48
CA PHE A 2 2.97 7.36 8.62
C PHE A 2 2.74 8.72 9.32
N ASP A 3 3.31 8.90 10.53
CA ASP A 3 3.04 10.08 11.39
C ASP A 3 3.93 11.32 11.08
N SER A 4 4.68 11.30 9.98
CA SER A 4 5.59 12.39 9.60
C SER A 4 4.93 13.37 8.64
N LYS A 5 5.43 14.62 8.61
CA LYS A 5 4.94 15.70 7.72
C LYS A 5 5.06 15.40 6.22
N GLU A 6 5.76 14.34 5.85
CA GLU A 6 5.95 13.87 4.48
C GLU A 6 4.73 13.11 3.94
N TYR A 7 3.83 12.68 4.83
CA TYR A 7 2.61 11.95 4.49
C TYR A 7 1.38 12.82 4.73
N PRO A 8 0.34 12.69 3.89
CA PRO A 8 -0.85 13.54 3.97
C PRO A 8 -1.71 13.27 5.22
N LYS A 9 -1.64 12.04 5.76
CA LYS A 9 -2.39 11.60 6.93
C LYS A 9 -1.62 10.51 7.67
N SER A 10 -1.86 10.34 8.97
CA SER A 10 -1.40 9.15 9.70
C SER A 10 -2.36 7.97 9.46
N LEU A 11 -1.82 6.76 9.45
CA LEU A 11 -2.60 5.52 9.37
C LEU A 11 -2.56 4.83 10.73
N SER A 12 -3.71 4.42 11.27
CA SER A 12 -3.76 3.66 12.52
C SER A 12 -3.10 2.29 12.34
N GLU A 13 -2.39 1.81 13.36
CA GLU A 13 -1.76 0.48 13.34
C GLU A 13 -2.82 -0.62 13.27
N ASP A 14 -3.88 -0.54 14.06
CA ASP A 14 -4.98 -1.52 14.04
C ASP A 14 -5.65 -1.66 12.66
N LEU A 15 -5.82 -0.54 11.94
CA LEU A 15 -6.41 -0.54 10.60
C LEU A 15 -5.46 -1.20 9.59
N PHE A 16 -4.16 -0.91 9.71
CA PHE A 16 -3.14 -1.52 8.89
C PHE A 16 -3.04 -3.03 9.13
N GLU A 17 -3.07 -3.47 10.39
CA GLU A 17 -3.08 -4.90 10.75
C GLU A 17 -4.29 -5.61 10.15
N THR A 18 -5.48 -5.00 10.23
CA THR A 18 -6.70 -5.55 9.61
C THR A 18 -6.52 -5.76 8.09
N TRP A 19 -5.81 -4.86 7.40
CA TRP A 19 -5.53 -5.02 5.97
C TRP A 19 -4.53 -6.13 5.70
N LEU A 20 -3.47 -6.25 6.50
CA LEU A 20 -2.52 -7.36 6.38
C LEU A 20 -3.20 -8.72 6.60
N GLU A 21 -4.08 -8.81 7.59
CA GLU A 21 -4.86 -10.03 7.87
C GLU A 21 -5.80 -10.35 6.70
N ALA A 22 -6.57 -9.36 6.23
CA ALA A 22 -7.48 -9.53 5.10
C ALA A 22 -6.78 -9.99 3.81
N GLY A 23 -5.59 -9.45 3.52
CA GLY A 23 -4.77 -9.87 2.38
C GLY A 23 -4.32 -11.33 2.48
N ARG A 24 -3.89 -11.76 3.68
CA ARG A 24 -3.43 -13.12 3.96
C ARG A 24 -4.54 -14.16 3.96
N GLU A 25 -5.71 -13.79 4.46
CA GLU A 25 -6.89 -14.67 4.53
C GLU A 25 -7.68 -14.72 3.20
N SER A 26 -7.30 -13.89 2.22
CA SER A 26 -7.91 -13.90 0.90
C SER A 26 -7.81 -15.27 0.24
N LYS A 27 -8.87 -15.66 -0.48
CA LYS A 27 -8.84 -16.88 -1.31
C LYS A 27 -7.92 -16.74 -2.52
N MET A 28 -7.60 -15.51 -2.91
CA MET A 28 -6.63 -15.21 -3.97
C MET A 28 -5.22 -15.20 -3.38
N SER A 29 -4.24 -15.73 -4.12
CA SER A 29 -2.85 -15.84 -3.68
C SER A 29 -2.11 -14.50 -3.83
N TYR A 30 -2.55 -13.48 -3.10
CA TYR A 30 -1.85 -12.21 -3.06
C TYR A 30 -0.51 -12.37 -2.34
N GLU A 31 0.54 -11.80 -2.93
CA GLU A 31 1.89 -11.80 -2.35
C GLU A 31 2.19 -10.45 -1.69
N TYR A 32 1.58 -9.36 -2.17
CA TYR A 32 1.83 -8.02 -1.71
C TYR A 32 0.55 -7.25 -1.38
N MET A 33 0.66 -6.39 -0.37
CA MET A 33 -0.29 -5.33 -0.07
C MET A 33 0.35 -3.98 -0.35
N LEU A 34 -0.32 -3.15 -1.13
CA LEU A 34 0.04 -1.77 -1.37
C LEU A 34 -0.80 -0.87 -0.46
N VAL A 35 -0.15 0.04 0.25
CA VAL A 35 -0.84 1.15 0.91
C VAL A 35 -0.91 2.28 -0.09
N VAL A 36 -2.13 2.61 -0.53
CA VAL A 36 -2.40 3.62 -1.55
C VAL A 36 -3.06 4.82 -0.90
N TRP A 37 -2.55 6.02 -1.19
CA TRP A 37 -3.24 7.27 -0.90
C TRP A 37 -4.16 7.59 -2.07
N ASP A 38 -5.43 7.89 -1.78
CA ASP A 38 -6.36 8.45 -2.74
C ASP A 38 -6.60 9.94 -2.45
N ASP A 39 -6.30 10.80 -3.43
CA ASP A 39 -6.42 12.25 -3.32
C ASP A 39 -7.88 12.72 -3.35
N LEU A 40 -8.77 11.97 -4.02
CA LEU A 40 -10.18 12.33 -4.11
C LEU A 40 -10.92 12.02 -2.81
N GLU A 41 -10.65 10.85 -2.23
CA GLU A 41 -11.21 10.44 -0.94
C GLU A 41 -10.45 11.03 0.25
N ALA A 42 -9.23 11.53 0.02
CA ALA A 42 -8.30 12.01 1.03
C ALA A 42 -8.08 10.96 2.14
N ASP A 43 -7.95 9.69 1.75
CA ASP A 43 -7.78 8.56 2.66
C ASP A 43 -6.84 7.48 2.10
N TYR A 44 -6.45 6.56 2.97
CA TYR A 44 -5.65 5.41 2.58
C TYR A 44 -6.54 4.20 2.35
N HIS A 45 -6.16 3.36 1.40
CA HIS A 45 -6.77 2.05 1.21
C HIS A 45 -5.72 0.99 0.85
N PRO A 46 -6.00 -0.29 1.11
CA PRO A 46 -5.15 -1.38 0.68
C PRO A 46 -5.52 -1.80 -0.74
N GLU A 47 -4.52 -1.96 -1.58
CA GLU A 47 -4.63 -2.73 -2.82
C GLU A 47 -3.83 -4.03 -2.65
N TYR A 48 -4.27 -5.12 -3.28
CA TYR A 48 -3.59 -6.42 -3.17
C TYR A 48 -3.19 -6.95 -4.53
N VAL A 49 -1.97 -7.45 -4.65
CA VAL A 49 -1.44 -7.97 -5.92
C VAL A 49 -0.68 -9.27 -5.73
N GLU A 50 -0.72 -10.12 -6.75
CA GLU A 50 -0.11 -11.45 -6.73
C GLU A 50 1.40 -11.42 -7.06
N ASP A 51 1.88 -10.37 -7.73
CA ASP A 51 3.28 -10.29 -8.19
C ASP A 51 3.77 -8.83 -8.29
N ARG A 52 5.09 -8.65 -8.18
CA ARG A 52 5.77 -7.35 -8.24
C ARG A 52 5.54 -6.59 -9.55
N SER A 53 5.39 -7.28 -10.67
CA SER A 53 5.12 -6.61 -11.96
C SER A 53 3.80 -5.84 -11.98
N GLN A 54 2.85 -6.23 -11.14
CA GLN A 54 1.57 -5.54 -11.03
C GLN A 54 1.69 -4.22 -10.25
N ILE A 55 2.69 -4.13 -9.37
CA ILE A 55 2.94 -2.92 -8.58
C ILE A 55 3.35 -1.76 -9.47
N ALA A 56 4.15 -2.02 -10.51
CA ALA A 56 4.62 -1.01 -11.47
C ALA A 56 3.49 -0.34 -12.28
N LYS A 57 2.24 -0.81 -12.14
CA LYS A 57 1.06 -0.20 -12.78
C LYS A 57 0.52 1.01 -12.02
N TYR A 58 0.96 1.23 -10.80
CA TYR A 58 0.51 2.30 -9.94
C TYR A 58 1.63 3.34 -9.78
N PRO A 59 1.33 4.65 -9.78
CA PRO A 59 2.34 5.68 -9.57
C PRO A 59 2.81 5.68 -8.10
N LEU A 60 4.09 5.98 -7.86
CA LEU A 60 4.60 6.12 -6.49
C LEU A 60 4.30 7.51 -5.92
N TRP A 61 4.15 7.59 -4.60
CA TRP A 61 3.99 8.85 -3.91
C TRP A 61 5.17 9.79 -4.19
N GLY A 62 4.85 11.03 -4.59
CA GLY A 62 5.85 12.03 -4.99
C GLY A 62 6.21 12.02 -6.48
N GLU A 63 5.71 11.04 -7.26
CA GLU A 63 5.79 11.08 -8.72
C GLU A 63 4.61 11.85 -9.32
N ALA A 64 4.84 12.55 -10.43
CA ALA A 64 3.81 13.37 -11.07
C ALA A 64 2.85 12.50 -11.89
N GLY A 65 1.63 12.30 -11.39
CA GLY A 65 0.51 11.80 -12.19
C GLY A 65 -0.45 10.90 -11.41
N GLY A 66 -1.75 11.22 -11.48
CA GLY A 66 -2.83 10.37 -10.96
C GLY A 66 -3.56 10.94 -9.75
N HIS A 67 -4.72 10.35 -9.46
CA HIS A 67 -5.52 10.65 -8.27
C HIS A 67 -5.18 9.72 -7.10
N SER A 68 -4.38 8.68 -7.32
CA SER A 68 -4.01 7.72 -6.29
C SER A 68 -2.54 7.38 -6.44
N SER A 69 -1.83 7.11 -5.35
CA SER A 69 -0.39 6.80 -5.37
C SER A 69 0.03 5.83 -4.28
N ILE A 70 1.01 4.98 -4.57
CA ILE A 70 1.57 4.03 -3.60
C ILE A 70 2.45 4.78 -2.59
N ILE A 71 2.13 4.62 -1.32
CA ILE A 71 2.90 5.15 -0.18
C ILE A 71 3.91 4.12 0.30
N ALA A 72 3.50 2.86 0.34
CA ALA A 72 4.31 1.75 0.81
C ALA A 72 3.82 0.43 0.24
N VAL A 73 4.70 -0.56 0.21
CA VAL A 73 4.38 -1.93 -0.19
C VAL A 73 4.89 -2.87 0.86
N TYR A 74 4.08 -3.86 1.21
CA TYR A 74 4.38 -4.90 2.18
C TYR A 74 4.25 -6.27 1.54
N ASP A 75 5.20 -7.14 1.83
CA ASP A 75 5.10 -8.57 1.54
C ASP A 75 4.16 -9.22 2.57
N LEU A 76 3.11 -9.88 2.10
CA LEU A 76 2.06 -10.43 2.98
C LEU A 76 2.53 -11.63 3.81
N PHE A 77 3.58 -12.34 3.36
CA PHE A 77 4.10 -13.51 4.07
C PHE A 77 5.04 -13.13 5.22
N SER A 78 5.96 -12.21 4.97
CA SER A 78 6.97 -11.74 5.93
C SER A 78 6.53 -10.50 6.69
N GLU A 79 5.45 -9.83 6.26
CA GLU A 79 4.95 -8.55 6.77
C GLU A 79 5.97 -7.41 6.64
N ALA A 80 7.05 -7.65 5.89
CA ALA A 80 8.13 -6.69 5.75
C ALA A 80 7.77 -5.65 4.70
N ARG A 81 8.08 -4.38 4.99
CA ARG A 81 8.07 -3.32 3.98
C ARG A 81 9.12 -3.64 2.93
N ILE A 82 8.73 -3.64 1.66
CA ILE A 82 9.65 -3.81 0.54
C ILE A 82 9.90 -2.49 -0.16
N TYR A 83 11.12 -2.33 -0.65
CA TYR A 83 11.51 -1.19 -1.47
C TYR A 83 11.41 -1.57 -2.93
N ILE A 84 10.79 -0.70 -3.72
CA ILE A 84 10.69 -0.85 -5.17
C ILE A 84 11.73 0.11 -5.76
N ALA A 85 12.69 -0.46 -6.48
CA ALA A 85 13.65 0.32 -7.25
C ALA A 85 12.97 0.74 -8.56
N ASN A 86 13.06 2.03 -8.88
CA ASN A 86 12.71 2.55 -10.22
C ASN A 86 13.70 2.07 -11.28
#